data_AF-A0A7S0VZN0-F1
#
_entry.id   AF-A0A7S0VZN0-F1
#
_cell.length_a   1.000
_cell.length_b   1.000
_cell.length_c   1.000
_cell.angle_alpha   90.00
_cell.angle_beta   90.00
_cell.angle_gamma   90.00
#
_symmetry.space_group_name_H-M   'P 1'
#
loop_
_entity.id
_entity.type
_entity.pdbx_description
1 polymer ?
#
loop_
_entity_poly.entity_id
_entity_poly.type
_entity_poly.pdbx_seq_one_letter_code
_entity_poly.pdbx_strand_id
1 'polypeptide(L)'
;WEGSLGAEAFPSPGELQRTLQSASLLLYSGISAFLAAVEPHLVAPLSLPRLQCAILLDRADNEASYRAQSKLDTSTASATLSLRDPFATCALLSVRGARCVVSNQWNTDASSNHARCIDLVAAILQGGESVGGAVASTGVGRVKAYRDAVAAAAAAHRAHGEAEERRSVREREREERAALKAAERERRLEERRRLAAERAAAGEG
;
A
#
# COMPACT_ATOMS: atom_id res chain seq x y z
N TRP A 1 11.18 29.56 4.30
CA TRP A 1 11.45 28.11 4.37
C TRP A 1 12.61 27.83 3.45
N GLU A 2 13.43 26.82 3.75
CA GLU A 2 14.52 26.33 2.89
C GLU A 2 14.26 24.87 2.61
N GLY A 3 14.39 24.43 1.36
CA GLY A 3 14.16 23.04 0.99
C GLY A 3 14.31 22.80 -0.51
N SER A 4 14.40 21.52 -0.87
CA SER A 4 14.45 21.03 -2.24
C SER A 4 13.15 20.31 -2.59
N LEU A 5 12.66 20.49 -3.81
CA LEU A 5 11.57 19.68 -4.34
C LEU A 5 12.12 18.60 -5.26
N GLY A 6 11.43 17.46 -5.34
CA GLY A 6 11.90 16.27 -6.08
C GLY A 6 12.13 16.47 -7.60
N ALA A 7 11.71 17.59 -8.17
CA ALA A 7 11.93 17.93 -9.58
C ALA A 7 13.30 18.62 -9.83
N GLU A 8 13.95 19.17 -8.80
CA GLU A 8 15.17 19.95 -8.94
C GLU A 8 16.41 19.08 -8.73
N ALA A 9 16.53 18.48 -7.55
CA ALA A 9 17.53 17.48 -7.19
C ALA A 9 17.17 16.86 -5.84
N PHE A 10 17.56 15.60 -5.63
CA PHE A 10 17.51 15.02 -4.30
C PHE A 10 18.67 15.57 -3.44
N PRO A 11 18.42 16.01 -2.19
CA PRO A 11 19.46 16.50 -1.31
C PRO A 11 20.58 15.49 -1.11
N SER A 12 21.82 15.97 -1.16
CA SER A 12 22.96 15.21 -0.67
C SER A 12 22.85 14.96 0.84
N PRO A 13 23.50 13.90 1.36
CA PRO A 13 23.50 13.65 2.81
C PRO A 13 24.01 14.84 3.63
N GLY A 14 25.00 15.58 3.13
CA GLY A 14 25.52 16.78 3.81
C GLY A 14 24.54 17.96 3.82
N GLU A 15 23.68 18.10 2.80
CA GLU A 15 22.59 19.07 2.83
C GLU A 15 21.53 18.66 3.84
N LEU A 16 21.16 17.37 3.90
CA LEU A 16 20.22 16.87 4.91
C LEU A 16 20.73 17.09 6.34
N GLN A 17 22.02 16.85 6.60
CA GLN A 17 22.63 17.14 7.90
C GLN A 17 22.56 18.62 8.26
N ARG A 18 22.88 19.51 7.31
CA ARG A 18 22.80 20.97 7.53
C ARG A 18 21.37 21.41 7.81
N THR A 19 20.41 20.94 7.04
CA THR A 19 18.97 21.22 7.24
C THR A 19 18.51 20.73 8.60
N LEU A 20 18.90 19.52 9.02
CA LEU A 20 18.59 18.99 10.36
C LEU A 20 19.11 19.89 11.48
N GLN A 21 20.35 20.40 11.36
CA GLN A 21 20.98 21.21 12.39
C GLN A 21 20.47 22.66 12.42
N SER A 22 19.99 23.20 11.29
CA SER A 22 19.51 24.58 11.18
C SER A 22 18.01 24.74 11.42
N ALA A 23 17.21 23.73 11.08
CA ALA A 23 15.77 23.81 11.13
C ALA A 23 15.21 23.86 12.57
N SER A 24 14.18 24.68 12.75
CA SER A 24 13.28 24.59 13.91
C SER A 24 12.13 23.63 13.66
N LEU A 25 11.66 23.52 12.42
CA LEU A 25 10.67 22.56 11.95
C LEU A 25 11.23 21.86 10.71
N LEU A 26 11.35 20.54 10.77
CA LEU A 26 11.67 19.71 9.61
C LEU A 26 10.38 19.10 9.07
N LEU A 27 10.15 19.25 7.76
CA LEU A 27 9.13 18.50 7.03
C LEU A 27 9.83 17.65 5.98
N TYR A 28 9.74 16.33 6.11
CA TYR A 28 10.27 15.38 5.15
C TYR A 28 9.12 14.60 4.55
N SER A 29 9.02 14.60 3.21
CA SER A 29 8.05 13.80 2.46
C SER A 29 8.81 12.99 1.42
N GLY A 30 8.88 11.68 1.62
CA GLY A 30 9.74 10.80 0.85
C GLY A 30 9.12 9.43 0.60
N ILE A 31 9.59 8.80 -0.47
CA ILE A 31 9.16 7.46 -0.87
C ILE A 31 9.71 6.39 0.08
N SER A 32 11.01 6.45 0.36
CA SER A 32 11.68 5.56 1.32
C SER A 32 11.58 6.09 2.75
N ALA A 33 12.01 5.30 3.74
CA ALA A 33 12.19 5.76 5.12
C ALA A 33 13.21 6.90 5.18
N PHE A 34 13.05 7.84 6.11
CA PHE A 34 13.93 9.01 6.26
C PHE A 34 15.41 8.62 6.38
N LEU A 35 15.74 7.60 7.19
CA LEU A 35 17.12 7.13 7.37
C LEU A 35 17.67 6.28 6.22
N ALA A 36 16.90 6.07 5.15
CA ALA A 36 17.43 5.61 3.87
C ALA A 36 17.97 6.76 3.01
N ALA A 37 17.50 7.99 3.23
CA ALA A 37 18.00 9.20 2.59
C ALA A 37 19.26 9.75 3.27
N VAL A 38 19.30 9.68 4.60
CA VAL A 38 20.44 10.06 5.42
C VAL A 38 20.75 8.91 6.37
N GLU A 39 21.86 8.23 6.11
CA GLU A 39 22.21 7.02 6.87
C GLU A 39 22.27 7.28 8.39
N PRO A 40 21.87 6.30 9.24
CA PRO A 40 21.81 6.49 10.68
C PRO A 40 23.12 7.00 11.30
N HIS A 41 24.27 6.51 10.80
CA HIS A 41 25.59 6.91 11.29
C HIS A 41 25.96 8.36 10.96
N LEU A 42 25.28 8.99 10.00
CA LEU A 42 25.45 10.41 9.67
C LEU A 42 24.58 11.32 10.55
N VAL A 43 23.47 10.80 11.07
CA VAL A 43 22.59 11.53 12.00
C VAL A 43 23.06 11.35 13.45
N ALA A 44 23.62 10.18 13.78
CA ALA A 44 24.11 9.85 15.11
C ALA A 44 25.09 10.86 15.71
N PRO A 45 26.04 11.49 15.01
CA PRO A 45 26.93 12.48 15.64
C PRO A 45 26.30 13.87 15.79
N LEU A 46 25.12 14.13 15.20
CA LEU A 46 24.54 15.47 15.17
C LEU A 46 23.96 15.87 16.52
N SER A 47 24.02 17.17 16.80
CA SER A 47 23.25 17.82 17.86
C SER A 47 22.16 18.68 17.20
N LEU A 48 20.91 18.46 17.59
CA LEU A 48 19.70 19.06 17.00
C LEU A 48 18.95 19.96 18.01
N PRO A 49 19.61 20.86 18.77
CA PRO A 49 18.97 21.61 19.86
C PRO A 49 17.92 22.62 19.38
N ARG A 50 18.00 23.00 18.10
CA ARG A 50 17.04 23.92 17.46
C ARG A 50 15.78 23.23 16.98
N LEU A 51 15.84 21.92 16.72
CA LEU A 51 14.76 21.16 16.08
C LEU A 51 13.61 20.95 17.07
N GLN A 52 12.57 21.77 16.94
CA GLN A 52 11.37 21.71 17.76
C GLN A 52 10.47 20.55 17.34
N CYS A 53 10.32 20.36 16.04
CA CYS A 53 9.46 19.33 15.50
C CYS A 53 10.05 18.77 14.20
N ALA A 54 10.03 17.45 14.07
CA ALA A 54 10.29 16.76 12.81
C ALA A 54 9.01 16.02 12.39
N ILE A 55 8.49 16.36 11.22
CA ILE A 55 7.33 15.70 10.60
C ILE A 55 7.87 14.85 9.45
N LEU A 56 7.87 13.53 9.65
CA LEU A 56 8.37 12.52 8.73
C LEU A 56 7.17 11.82 8.06
N LEU A 57 6.80 12.31 6.88
CA LEU A 57 5.82 11.71 5.99
C LEU A 57 6.55 10.86 4.96
N ASP A 58 7.35 9.93 5.47
CA ASP A 58 8.16 9.00 4.72
C ASP A 58 7.40 7.71 4.40
N ARG A 59 8.07 6.73 3.78
CA ARG A 59 7.49 5.41 3.46
C ARG A 59 6.27 5.50 2.54
N ALA A 60 6.25 6.50 1.66
CA ALA A 60 5.25 6.63 0.60
C ALA A 60 5.51 5.57 -0.49
N ASP A 61 5.16 4.32 -0.18
CA ASP A 61 5.58 3.18 -0.96
C ASP A 61 4.67 2.95 -2.19
N ASN A 62 5.31 2.60 -3.29
CA ASN A 62 4.70 2.08 -4.49
C ASN A 62 5.52 0.87 -4.96
N GLU A 63 4.94 0.03 -5.83
CA GLU A 63 5.60 -1.22 -6.20
C GLU A 63 7.00 -1.02 -6.83
N ALA A 64 7.19 0.06 -7.60
CA ALA A 64 8.47 0.36 -8.23
C ALA A 64 9.53 0.77 -7.18
N SER A 65 9.15 1.58 -6.21
CA SER A 65 10.04 2.01 -5.13
C SER A 65 10.33 0.90 -4.14
N TYR A 66 9.35 0.05 -3.81
CA TYR A 66 9.56 -1.13 -2.98
C TYR A 66 10.63 -2.03 -3.59
N ARG A 67 10.53 -2.30 -4.91
CA ARG A 67 11.52 -3.11 -5.64
C ARG A 67 12.90 -2.45 -5.66
N ALA A 68 12.98 -1.14 -5.86
CA ALA A 68 14.25 -0.42 -5.86
C ALA A 68 14.91 -0.43 -4.48
N GLN A 69 14.14 -0.15 -3.42
CA GLN A 69 14.60 -0.16 -2.03
C GLN A 69 15.05 -1.57 -1.61
N SER A 70 14.29 -2.61 -1.95
CA SER A 70 14.64 -4.00 -1.66
C SER A 70 16.00 -4.41 -2.25
N LYS A 71 16.34 -3.90 -3.45
CA LYS A 71 17.66 -4.14 -4.07
C LYS A 71 18.77 -3.46 -3.28
N LEU A 72 18.56 -2.21 -2.83
CA LEU A 72 19.51 -1.47 -2.01
C LEU A 72 19.68 -2.09 -0.62
N ASP A 73 18.61 -2.65 -0.06
CA ASP A 73 18.62 -3.25 1.27
C ASP A 73 19.38 -4.58 1.28
N THR A 74 19.45 -5.29 0.15
CA THR A 74 20.22 -6.54 0.01
C THR A 74 21.71 -6.36 0.37
N SER A 75 22.31 -5.22 0.04
CA SER A 75 23.71 -4.92 0.34
C SER A 75 23.90 -4.20 1.68
N THR A 76 22.81 -3.84 2.37
CA THR A 76 22.85 -3.08 3.62
C THR A 76 22.87 -4.04 4.81
N ALA A 77 23.74 -3.78 5.79
CA ALA A 77 23.81 -4.60 7.00
C ALA A 77 22.47 -4.58 7.76
N SER A 78 22.06 -5.75 8.27
CA SER A 78 20.79 -5.90 9.02
C SER A 78 20.69 -4.93 10.22
N ALA A 79 21.80 -4.67 10.90
CA ALA A 79 21.86 -3.69 12.00
C ALA A 79 21.61 -2.23 11.54
N THR A 80 21.96 -1.87 10.31
CA THR A 80 21.65 -0.56 9.74
C THR A 80 20.18 -0.49 9.33
N LEU A 81 19.64 -1.57 8.76
CA LEU A 81 18.23 -1.66 8.39
C LEU A 81 17.31 -1.56 9.61
N SER A 82 17.68 -2.19 10.74
CA SER A 82 16.88 -2.09 11.97
C SER A 82 16.79 -0.67 12.53
N LEU A 83 17.80 0.17 12.28
CA LEU A 83 17.77 1.58 12.64
C LEU A 83 16.80 2.41 11.79
N ARG A 84 16.41 1.91 10.60
CA ARG A 84 15.39 2.54 9.73
C ARG A 84 13.96 2.22 10.15
N ASP A 85 13.76 1.45 11.21
CA ASP A 85 12.46 1.30 11.88
C ASP A 85 11.93 2.69 12.33
N PRO A 86 10.61 2.97 12.21
CA PRO A 86 10.11 4.30 12.53
C PRO A 86 10.29 4.65 14.01
N PHE A 87 10.22 3.67 14.92
CA PHE A 87 10.48 3.92 16.34
C PHE A 87 11.97 4.18 16.59
N ALA A 88 12.86 3.40 15.97
CA ALA A 88 14.30 3.63 16.07
C ALA A 88 14.70 5.02 15.51
N THR A 89 14.08 5.43 14.40
CA THR A 89 14.28 6.76 13.81
C THR A 89 13.82 7.87 14.76
N CYS A 90 12.62 7.74 15.33
CA CYS A 90 12.10 8.71 16.30
C CYS A 90 12.99 8.78 17.55
N ALA A 91 13.43 7.64 18.07
CA ALA A 91 14.33 7.56 19.21
C ALA A 91 15.67 8.22 18.91
N LEU A 92 16.26 7.97 17.74
CA LEU A 92 17.51 8.58 17.32
C LEU A 92 17.39 10.10 17.30
N LEU A 93 16.39 10.65 16.60
CA LEU A 93 16.17 12.10 16.52
C LEU A 93 15.92 12.73 17.90
N SER A 94 15.16 12.05 18.75
CA SER A 94 14.88 12.50 20.12
C SER A 94 16.14 12.57 20.96
N VAL A 95 16.99 11.54 20.92
CA VAL A 95 18.29 11.50 21.63
C VAL A 95 19.23 12.59 21.11
N ARG A 96 19.13 12.98 19.83
CA ARG A 96 19.91 14.09 19.27
C ARG A 96 19.35 15.47 19.60
N GLY A 97 18.20 15.58 20.25
CA GLY A 97 17.65 16.85 20.76
C GLY A 97 16.38 17.33 20.07
N ALA A 98 15.80 16.55 19.14
CA ALA A 98 14.48 16.87 18.58
C ALA A 98 13.42 16.81 19.69
N ARG A 99 12.62 17.87 19.85
CA ARG A 99 11.63 17.94 20.94
C ARG A 99 10.33 17.20 20.64
N CYS A 100 9.98 17.06 19.37
CA CYS A 100 8.80 16.35 18.90
C CYS A 100 9.13 15.68 17.57
N VAL A 101 8.72 14.41 17.42
CA VAL A 101 8.84 13.69 16.16
C VAL A 101 7.49 13.09 15.83
N VAL A 102 6.99 13.39 14.64
CA VAL A 102 5.80 12.80 14.03
C VAL A 102 6.28 11.94 12.88
N SER A 103 5.92 10.66 12.87
CA SER A 103 6.35 9.73 11.82
C SER A 103 5.26 8.73 11.48
N ASN A 104 5.27 8.25 10.24
CA ASN A 104 4.45 7.13 9.81
C ASN A 104 4.91 5.83 10.49
N GLN A 105 4.00 5.16 11.20
CA GLN A 105 4.28 3.85 11.81
C GLN A 105 4.39 2.73 10.77
N TRP A 106 3.65 2.85 9.66
CA TRP A 106 3.57 1.85 8.60
C TRP A 106 3.76 2.50 7.23
N ASN A 107 3.97 1.69 6.20
CA ASN A 107 4.00 2.18 4.82
C ASN A 107 2.64 2.77 4.44
N THR A 108 2.68 3.82 3.63
CA THR A 108 1.49 4.58 3.20
C THR A 108 1.59 4.89 1.72
N ASP A 109 0.49 5.32 1.10
CA ASP A 109 0.54 5.87 -0.25
C ASP A 109 0.96 7.36 -0.23
N ALA A 110 1.57 7.81 -1.34
CA ALA A 110 2.04 9.19 -1.48
C ALA A 110 0.91 10.22 -1.39
N SER A 111 -0.27 9.91 -1.93
CA SER A 111 -1.46 10.77 -1.86
C SER A 111 -1.93 10.97 -0.41
N SER A 112 -1.94 9.91 0.39
CA SER A 112 -2.32 9.96 1.80
C SER A 112 -1.32 10.79 2.59
N ASN A 113 -0.02 10.63 2.36
CA ASN A 113 1.01 11.47 2.97
C ASN A 113 0.86 12.94 2.58
N HIS A 114 0.60 13.22 1.30
CA HIS A 114 0.37 14.59 0.85
C HIS A 114 -0.85 15.22 1.54
N ALA A 115 -1.98 14.50 1.58
CA ALA A 115 -3.16 14.98 2.28
C ALA A 115 -2.89 15.16 3.79
N ARG A 116 -2.14 14.24 4.45
CA ARG A 116 -1.74 14.38 5.85
C ARG A 116 -0.88 15.62 6.08
N CYS A 117 0.02 15.91 5.16
CA CYS A 117 0.85 17.10 5.21
C CYS A 117 -0.02 18.36 5.24
N ILE A 118 -0.97 18.47 4.31
CA ILE A 118 -1.89 19.62 4.22
C ILE A 118 -2.69 19.74 5.52
N ASP A 119 -3.31 18.65 5.97
CA ASP A 119 -4.15 18.63 7.17
C ASP A 119 -3.35 19.05 8.43
N LEU A 120 -2.16 18.45 8.64
CA LEU A 120 -1.30 18.75 9.79
C LEU A 120 -0.77 20.18 9.77
N VAL A 121 -0.26 20.63 8.61
CA VAL A 121 0.29 21.98 8.48
C VAL A 121 -0.82 23.02 8.66
N ALA A 122 -2.03 22.79 8.15
CA ALA A 122 -3.17 23.66 8.37
C ALA A 122 -3.56 23.72 9.86
N ALA A 123 -3.72 22.57 10.52
CA ALA A 123 -4.07 22.52 11.94
C ALA A 123 -3.01 23.21 12.83
N ILE A 124 -1.72 23.00 12.55
CA ILE A 124 -0.63 23.58 13.35
C ILE A 124 -0.46 25.08 13.06
N LEU A 125 -0.32 25.47 11.80
CA LEU A 125 0.06 26.85 11.44
C LEU A 125 -1.13 27.80 11.37
N GLN A 126 -2.30 27.33 10.90
CA GLN A 126 -3.50 28.16 10.77
C GLN A 126 -4.42 28.00 11.98
N GLY A 127 -4.61 26.76 12.44
CA GLY A 127 -5.44 26.44 13.60
C GLY A 127 -4.79 26.75 14.95
N GLY A 128 -3.46 26.90 14.99
CA GLY A 128 -2.71 27.09 16.24
C GLY A 128 -2.75 25.88 17.18
N GLU A 129 -3.14 24.71 16.67
CA GLU A 129 -3.17 23.48 17.46
C GLU A 129 -1.75 23.06 17.85
N SER A 130 -1.61 22.45 19.03
CA SER A 130 -0.37 21.74 19.35
C SER A 130 -0.17 20.58 18.36
N VAL A 131 1.08 20.17 18.12
CA VAL A 131 1.38 19.07 17.20
C VAL A 131 0.62 17.79 17.57
N GLY A 132 0.53 17.48 18.87
CA GLY A 132 -0.25 16.35 19.36
C GLY A 132 -1.76 16.50 19.11
N GLY A 133 -2.29 17.71 19.30
CA GLY A 133 -3.68 18.04 18.97
C GLY A 133 -3.99 17.84 17.49
N ALA A 134 -3.15 18.39 16.61
CA ALA A 134 -3.27 18.26 15.16
C ALA A 134 -3.21 16.79 14.69
N VAL A 135 -2.31 15.98 15.24
CA VAL A 135 -2.24 14.54 14.92
C VAL A 135 -3.50 13.82 15.37
N ALA A 136 -4.04 14.14 16.56
CA ALA A 136 -5.26 13.54 17.07
C ALA A 136 -6.49 13.95 16.24
N SER A 137 -6.67 15.25 15.98
CA SER A 137 -7.84 15.81 15.27
C SER A 137 -7.91 15.33 13.82
N THR A 138 -6.78 15.35 13.11
CA THR A 138 -6.68 14.86 11.72
C THR A 138 -6.73 13.34 11.61
N GLY A 139 -6.34 12.63 12.68
CA GLY A 139 -6.32 11.16 12.74
C GLY A 139 -7.70 10.52 12.88
N VAL A 140 -8.61 11.08 13.69
CA VAL A 140 -9.90 10.45 14.03
C VAL A 140 -10.79 10.22 12.80
N GLY A 141 -10.92 11.23 11.93
CA GLY A 141 -11.70 11.10 10.69
C GLY A 141 -11.14 10.02 9.76
N ARG A 142 -9.82 9.85 9.75
CA ARG A 142 -9.13 8.87 8.91
C ARG A 142 -9.21 7.45 9.46
N VAL A 143 -9.18 7.26 10.78
CA VAL A 143 -9.43 5.93 11.39
C VAL A 143 -10.84 5.45 11.07
N LYS A 144 -11.81 6.36 11.01
CA LYS A 144 -13.17 6.03 10.54
C LYS A 144 -13.15 5.66 9.05
N ALA A 145 -12.59 6.51 8.19
CA ALA A 145 -12.50 6.25 6.76
C ALA A 145 -11.78 4.93 6.43
N TYR A 146 -10.71 4.60 7.16
CA TYR A 146 -9.99 3.34 7.03
C TYR A 146 -10.88 2.14 7.41
N ARG A 147 -11.58 2.21 8.55
CA ARG A 147 -12.52 1.15 8.95
C ARG A 147 -13.61 0.92 7.91
N ASP A 148 -14.16 2.01 7.38
CA ASP A 148 -15.19 1.96 6.34
C ASP A 148 -14.63 1.32 5.05
N ALA A 149 -13.42 1.70 4.64
CA ALA A 149 -12.73 1.13 3.48
C ALA A 149 -12.42 -0.36 3.65
N VAL A 150 -11.96 -0.79 4.83
CA VAL A 150 -11.71 -2.21 5.14
C VAL A 150 -13.01 -3.02 5.09
N ALA A 151 -14.10 -2.48 5.65
CA ALA A 151 -15.41 -3.13 5.58
C ALA A 151 -15.90 -3.27 4.13
N ALA A 152 -15.74 -2.22 3.31
CA ALA A 152 -16.08 -2.23 1.90
C ALA A 152 -15.24 -3.24 1.10
N ALA A 153 -13.92 -3.28 1.33
CA ALA A 153 -13.03 -4.24 0.69
C ALA A 153 -13.38 -5.69 1.05
N ALA A 154 -13.68 -5.96 2.33
CA ALA A 154 -14.14 -7.28 2.76
C ALA A 154 -15.48 -7.68 2.13
N ALA A 155 -16.41 -6.73 1.95
CA ALA A 155 -17.67 -6.98 1.25
C ALA A 155 -17.45 -7.27 -0.24
N ALA A 156 -16.57 -6.51 -0.91
CA ALA A 156 -16.21 -6.74 -2.30
C ALA A 156 -15.53 -8.11 -2.51
N HIS A 157 -14.65 -8.52 -1.59
CA HIS A 157 -14.01 -9.83 -1.65
C HIS A 157 -15.03 -10.97 -1.51
N ARG A 158 -15.99 -10.87 -0.58
CA ARG A 158 -17.08 -11.86 -0.46
C ARG A 158 -17.94 -11.91 -1.72
N ALA A 159 -18.33 -10.75 -2.26
CA ALA A 159 -19.13 -10.68 -3.48
C ALA A 159 -18.39 -11.29 -4.68
N HIS A 160 -17.07 -11.10 -4.77
CA HIS A 160 -16.26 -11.75 -5.79
C HIS A 160 -16.25 -13.28 -5.63
N GLY A 161 -16.05 -13.79 -4.40
CA GLY A 161 -16.10 -15.22 -4.12
C GLY A 161 -17.45 -15.85 -4.49
N GLU A 162 -18.56 -15.21 -4.11
CA GLU A 162 -19.90 -15.66 -4.49
C GLU A 162 -20.14 -15.61 -6.00
N ALA A 163 -19.60 -14.61 -6.69
CA ALA A 163 -19.71 -14.49 -8.15
C ALA A 163 -18.92 -15.59 -8.88
N GLU A 164 -17.73 -15.94 -8.39
CA GLU A 164 -16.95 -17.07 -8.92
C GLU A 164 -17.64 -18.41 -8.68
N GLU A 165 -18.18 -18.63 -7.48
CA GLU A 165 -18.92 -19.85 -7.17
C GLU A 165 -20.14 -19.99 -8.09
N ARG A 166 -20.93 -18.91 -8.25
CA ARG A 166 -22.07 -18.88 -9.20
C ARG A 166 -21.63 -19.15 -10.64
N ARG A 167 -20.46 -18.67 -11.06
CA ARG A 167 -19.91 -18.95 -12.40
C ARG A 167 -19.59 -20.44 -12.54
N SER A 168 -18.92 -21.03 -11.55
CA SER A 168 -18.55 -22.45 -11.57
C SER A 168 -19.78 -23.37 -11.58
N VAL A 169 -20.84 -23.04 -10.82
CA VAL A 169 -22.10 -23.81 -10.82
C VAL A 169 -22.77 -23.73 -12.19
N ARG A 170 -22.85 -22.54 -12.80
CA ARG A 170 -23.43 -22.36 -14.14
C ARG A 170 -22.65 -23.11 -15.21
N GLU A 171 -21.33 -23.20 -15.10
CA GLU A 171 -20.50 -23.98 -16.02
C GLU A 171 -20.80 -25.48 -15.89
N ARG A 172 -20.85 -26.02 -14.66
CA ARG A 172 -21.24 -27.42 -14.42
C ARG A 172 -22.64 -27.75 -14.94
N GLU A 173 -23.63 -26.89 -14.67
CA GLU A 173 -25.00 -27.07 -15.18
C GLU A 173 -25.05 -27.04 -16.72
N ARG A 174 -24.21 -26.21 -17.37
CA ARG A 174 -24.11 -26.15 -18.84
C ARG A 174 -23.49 -27.43 -19.40
N GLU A 175 -22.43 -27.93 -18.78
CA GLU A 175 -21.78 -29.19 -19.16
C GLU A 175 -22.75 -30.37 -19.02
N GLU A 176 -23.47 -30.45 -17.90
CA GLU A 176 -24.46 -31.51 -17.65
C GLU A 176 -25.61 -31.47 -18.66
N ARG A 177 -26.16 -30.28 -18.95
CA ARG A 177 -27.19 -30.10 -19.99
C ARG A 177 -26.67 -30.44 -21.39
N ALA A 178 -25.41 -30.16 -21.69
CA ALA A 178 -24.79 -30.52 -22.96
C ALA A 178 -24.64 -32.05 -23.08
N ALA A 179 -24.21 -32.72 -22.01
CA ALA A 179 -24.07 -34.17 -21.95
C ALA A 179 -25.43 -34.88 -22.13
N LEU A 180 -26.49 -34.41 -21.45
CA LEU A 180 -27.85 -34.93 -21.61
C LEU A 180 -28.36 -34.82 -23.05
N LYS A 181 -28.15 -33.66 -23.70
CA LYS A 181 -28.53 -33.46 -25.10
C LYS A 181 -27.72 -34.33 -26.06
N ALA A 182 -26.44 -34.59 -25.78
CA ALA A 182 -25.61 -35.48 -26.57
C ALA A 182 -26.10 -36.94 -26.47
N ALA A 183 -26.39 -37.42 -25.25
CA ALA A 183 -26.93 -38.75 -25.03
C ALA A 183 -28.32 -38.96 -25.68
N GLU A 184 -29.19 -37.94 -25.66
CA GLU A 184 -30.48 -38.01 -26.34
C GLU A 184 -30.33 -38.06 -27.87
N ARG A 185 -29.38 -37.31 -28.43
CA ARG A 185 -29.05 -37.37 -29.87
C ARG A 185 -28.52 -38.74 -30.27
N GLU A 186 -27.67 -39.34 -29.43
CA GLU A 186 -27.10 -40.67 -29.67
C GLU A 186 -28.18 -41.76 -29.65
N ARG A 187 -29.09 -41.72 -28.66
CA ARG A 187 -30.26 -42.63 -28.62
C ARG A 187 -31.15 -42.51 -29.85
N ARG A 188 -31.45 -41.28 -30.30
CA ARG A 188 -32.23 -41.07 -31.55
C ARG A 188 -31.52 -41.61 -32.78
N LEU A 189 -30.19 -41.54 -32.82
CA LEU A 189 -29.38 -42.10 -33.91
C LEU A 189 -29.42 -43.63 -33.90
N GLU A 190 -29.31 -44.26 -32.72
CA GLU A 190 -29.43 -45.70 -32.54
C GLU A 190 -30.82 -46.21 -32.92
N GLU A 191 -31.88 -45.52 -32.50
CA GLU A 191 -33.27 -45.86 -32.84
C GLU A 191 -33.52 -45.75 -34.35
N ARG A 192 -33.00 -44.71 -35.02
CA ARG A 192 -33.05 -44.59 -36.49
C ARG A 192 -32.26 -45.70 -37.19
N ARG A 193 -31.11 -46.11 -36.65
CA ARG A 193 -30.33 -47.24 -37.19
C ARG A 193 -31.09 -48.55 -37.05
N ARG A 194 -31.76 -48.76 -35.91
CA ARG A 194 -32.59 -49.94 -35.65
C ARG A 194 -33.81 -49.99 -36.59
N LEU A 195 -34.54 -48.89 -36.73
CA LEU A 195 -35.68 -48.79 -37.66
C LEU A 195 -35.25 -48.96 -39.13
N ALA A 196 -34.08 -48.46 -39.51
CA ALA A 196 -33.53 -48.68 -40.85
C ALA A 196 -33.14 -50.15 -41.08
N ALA A 197 -32.58 -50.82 -40.06
CA ALA A 197 -32.28 -52.25 -40.12
C ALA A 197 -33.56 -53.10 -40.18
N GLU A 198 -34.59 -52.76 -39.41
CA GLU A 198 -35.90 -53.42 -39.45
C GLU A 198 -36.60 -53.20 -40.81
N ARG A 199 -36.51 -52.01 -41.42
CA ARG A 199 -37.01 -51.77 -42.79
C ARG A 199 -36.23 -52.54 -43.86
N ALA A 200 -34.92 -52.66 -43.72
CA ALA A 200 -34.10 -53.48 -44.62
C ALA A 200 -34.41 -54.98 -44.50
N ALA A 201 -34.80 -55.45 -43.30
CA ALA A 201 -35.22 -56.83 -43.07
C ALA A 201 -36.66 -57.12 -43.51
N ALA A 202 -37.54 -56.12 -43.56
CA ALA A 202 -38.96 -56.26 -43.94
C ALA A 202 -39.21 -56.28 -45.47
N GLY A 203 -38.21 -55.94 -46.31
CA GLY A 203 -38.29 -56.17 -47.76
C GLY A 203 -39.31 -55.28 -48.51
N GLU A 204 -39.43 -54.00 -48.15
CA GLU A 204 -40.10 -53.01 -49.01
C GLU A 204 -39.05 -52.08 -49.62
N GLY A 205 -38.75 -52.33 -50.90
CA GLY A 205 -38.03 -51.43 -51.81
C GLY A 205 -38.97 -50.86 -52.84
#